data_AF-A0A5Q6S3U1-F1
#
_entry.id   AF-A0A5Q6S3U1-F1
#
_cell.length_a   1.000
_cell.length_b   1.000
_cell.length_c   1.000
_cell.angle_alpha   90.00
_cell.angle_beta   90.00
_cell.angle_gamma   90.00
#
_symmetry.space_group_name_H-M   'P 1'
#
loop_
_entity.id
_entity.type
_entity.pdbx_description
1 polymer ?
#
loop_
_entity_poly.entity_id
_entity_poly.type
_entity_poly.pdbx_seq_one_letter_code
_entity_poly.pdbx_strand_id
1 'polypeptide(L)'
;MDPTVVVAGMGFATSLVSVWLAGRSQHRTDREGRILEARLRVYAECYDSLFDYSRATYDRVKSRLEQRPESERDLIRQEAYRCNARARSAIGQAYILTGDSDLEKALSGARRTIGRFNGAADGDQLKQLQDEVYEGLKAALDMARRHLAEPKRTVGRSFGGRVGTSR
;
A
#
# COMPACT_ATOMS: atom_id res chain seq x y z
N MET A 1 -4.26 5.38 21.39
CA MET A 1 -4.00 4.40 20.31
C MET A 1 -5.04 3.31 20.44
N ASP A 2 -5.90 3.13 19.44
CA ASP A 2 -6.95 2.11 19.51
C ASP A 2 -6.35 0.70 19.29
N PRO A 3 -6.66 -0.28 20.17
CA PRO A 3 -6.07 -1.62 20.11
C PRO A 3 -6.37 -2.34 18.79
N THR A 4 -7.48 -2.00 18.12
CA THR A 4 -7.88 -2.56 16.82
C THR A 4 -6.94 -2.17 15.67
N VAL A 5 -6.33 -0.98 15.74
CA VAL A 5 -5.35 -0.47 14.76
C VAL A 5 -4.06 -1.28 14.83
N VAL A 6 -3.64 -1.62 16.05
CA VAL A 6 -2.43 -2.39 16.32
C VAL A 6 -2.62 -3.84 15.86
N VAL A 7 -3.79 -4.43 16.09
CA VAL A 7 -4.07 -5.83 15.71
C VAL A 7 -4.14 -6.03 14.19
N ALA A 8 -4.77 -5.11 13.44
CA ALA A 8 -4.84 -5.20 11.98
C ALA A 8 -3.47 -4.96 11.30
N GLY A 9 -2.66 -4.03 11.82
CA GLY A 9 -1.29 -3.81 11.36
C GLY A 9 -0.35 -4.99 11.67
N MET A 10 -0.44 -5.54 12.89
CA MET A 10 0.36 -6.70 13.30
C MET A 10 0.04 -7.94 12.48
N GLY A 11 -1.23 -8.24 12.21
CA GLY A 11 -1.62 -9.42 11.42
C GLY A 11 -0.96 -9.43 10.03
N PHE A 12 -0.93 -8.27 9.37
CA PHE A 12 -0.30 -8.13 8.06
C PHE A 12 1.23 -8.28 8.15
N ALA A 13 1.89 -7.56 9.07
CA ALA A 13 3.33 -7.68 9.27
C ALA A 13 3.74 -9.15 9.55
N THR A 14 2.97 -9.87 10.36
CA THR A 14 3.22 -11.29 10.67
C THR A 14 3.07 -12.19 9.42
N SER A 15 2.06 -11.92 8.59
CA SER A 15 1.85 -12.68 7.35
C SER A 15 2.98 -12.46 6.33
N LEU A 16 3.47 -11.22 6.22
CA LEU A 16 4.59 -10.88 5.36
C LEU A 16 5.91 -11.48 5.87
N VAL A 17 6.12 -11.47 7.20
CA VAL A 17 7.29 -12.10 7.83
C VAL A 17 7.30 -13.61 7.59
N SER A 18 6.14 -14.27 7.63
CA SER A 18 6.03 -15.70 7.35
C SER A 18 6.41 -16.04 5.90
N VAL A 19 5.97 -15.22 4.94
CA VAL A 19 6.36 -15.36 3.53
C VAL A 19 7.84 -15.00 3.32
N TRP A 20 8.36 -14.01 4.05
CA TRP A 20 9.77 -13.67 4.04
C TRP A 20 10.66 -14.82 4.54
N LEU A 21 10.28 -15.49 5.64
CA LEU A 21 11.00 -16.66 6.16
C LEU A 21 11.02 -17.81 5.13
N ALA A 22 9.87 -18.07 4.50
CA ALA A 22 9.75 -19.10 3.46
C ALA A 22 10.62 -18.77 2.24
N GLY A 23 10.56 -17.53 1.73
CA GLY A 23 11.37 -17.08 0.59
C GLY A 23 12.87 -17.02 0.90
N ARG A 24 13.26 -16.59 2.10
CA ARG A 24 14.67 -16.51 2.53
C ARG A 24 15.33 -17.88 2.56
N SER A 25 14.61 -18.93 2.94
CA SER A 25 15.13 -20.31 2.89
C SER A 25 15.51 -20.74 1.47
N GLN A 26 14.92 -20.12 0.44
CA GLN A 26 15.11 -20.41 -0.98
C GLN A 26 16.21 -19.55 -1.65
N HIS A 27 16.54 -18.38 -1.09
CA HIS A 27 17.50 -17.42 -1.66
C HIS A 27 18.88 -17.52 -0.99
N ARG A 28 19.86 -18.10 -1.68
CA ARG A 28 21.20 -18.41 -1.15
C ARG A 28 22.23 -17.27 -1.29
N THR A 29 21.85 -16.09 -1.79
CA THR A 29 22.77 -14.95 -2.00
C THR A 29 22.38 -13.69 -1.20
N ASP A 30 23.38 -13.00 -0.66
CA ASP A 30 23.23 -11.78 0.18
C ASP A 30 22.47 -10.65 -0.54
N ARG A 31 22.64 -10.53 -1.87
CA ARG A 31 21.95 -9.54 -2.69
C ARG A 31 20.44 -9.79 -2.77
N GLU A 32 20.02 -11.03 -2.98
CA GLU A 32 18.59 -11.38 -3.07
C GLU A 32 17.90 -11.19 -1.71
N GLY A 33 18.59 -11.53 -0.62
CA GLY A 33 18.11 -11.27 0.74
C GLY A 33 17.86 -9.78 1.01
N ARG A 34 18.79 -8.90 0.62
CA ARG A 34 18.62 -7.44 0.79
C ARG A 34 17.46 -6.87 -0.04
N ILE A 35 17.27 -7.35 -1.28
CA ILE A 35 16.15 -6.90 -2.12
C ILE A 35 14.81 -7.35 -1.52
N LEU A 36 14.75 -8.58 -1.02
CA LEU A 36 13.55 -9.11 -0.38
C LEU A 36 13.18 -8.31 0.88
N GLU A 37 14.17 -8.00 1.73
CA GLU A 37 13.98 -7.15 2.92
C GLU A 37 13.52 -5.74 2.56
N ALA A 38 14.14 -5.12 1.54
CA ALA A 38 13.72 -3.80 1.07
C ALA A 38 12.27 -3.81 0.57
N ARG A 39 11.87 -4.85 -0.18
CA ARG A 39 10.49 -5.00 -0.67
C ARG A 39 9.51 -5.15 0.48
N LEU A 40 9.84 -6.00 1.45
CA LEU A 40 9.05 -6.20 2.65
C LEU A 40 8.79 -4.87 3.38
N ARG A 41 9.86 -4.09 3.60
CA ARG A 41 9.79 -2.79 4.29
C ARG A 41 8.90 -1.81 3.52
N VAL A 42 9.06 -1.70 2.21
CA VAL A 42 8.29 -0.76 1.40
C VAL A 42 6.81 -1.17 1.31
N TYR A 43 6.51 -2.46 1.30
CA TYR A 43 5.13 -2.95 1.35
C TYR A 43 4.46 -2.69 2.70
N ALA A 44 5.17 -2.89 3.81
CA ALA A 44 4.69 -2.50 5.13
C ALA A 44 4.41 -0.99 5.21
N GLU A 45 5.37 -0.16 4.76
CA GLU A 45 5.21 1.30 4.72
C GLU A 45 4.02 1.75 3.86
N CYS A 46 3.80 1.09 2.71
CA CYS A 46 2.63 1.35 1.86
C CYS A 46 1.33 1.06 2.59
N TYR A 47 1.25 -0.10 3.24
CA TYR A 47 0.05 -0.51 3.96
C TYR A 47 -0.25 0.47 5.11
N ASP A 48 0.74 0.76 5.94
CA ASP A 48 0.60 1.67 7.08
C ASP A 48 0.18 3.07 6.62
N SER A 49 0.84 3.59 5.57
CA SER A 49 0.49 4.89 5.00
C SER A 49 -0.92 4.95 4.41
N LEU A 50 -1.37 3.88 3.75
CA LEU A 50 -2.73 3.79 3.20
C LEU A 50 -3.78 3.66 4.31
N PHE A 51 -3.47 2.89 5.35
CA PHE A 51 -4.34 2.74 6.51
C PHE A 51 -4.50 4.06 7.26
N ASP A 52 -3.39 4.77 7.52
CA ASP A 52 -3.42 6.10 8.13
C ASP A 52 -4.18 7.11 7.28
N TYR A 53 -4.01 7.06 5.96
CA TYR A 53 -4.77 7.91 5.06
C TYR A 53 -6.27 7.60 5.08
N SER A 54 -6.64 6.31 5.13
CA SER A 54 -8.03 5.88 5.31
C SER A 54 -8.61 6.46 6.58
N ARG A 55 -7.96 6.24 7.73
CA ARG A 55 -8.38 6.73 9.03
C ARG A 55 -8.54 8.26 9.05
N ALA A 56 -7.50 8.98 8.63
CA ALA A 56 -7.53 10.45 8.64
C ALA A 56 -8.62 11.03 7.73
N THR A 57 -8.88 10.39 6.58
CA THR A 57 -9.97 10.82 5.68
C THR A 57 -11.33 10.47 6.25
N TYR A 58 -11.48 9.32 6.91
CA TYR A 58 -12.70 8.94 7.61
C TYR A 58 -13.02 9.94 8.73
N ASP A 59 -12.04 10.26 9.59
CA ASP A 59 -12.18 11.24 10.68
C ASP A 59 -12.54 12.63 10.14
N ARG A 60 -11.93 13.03 9.02
CA ARG A 60 -12.27 14.29 8.32
C ARG A 60 -13.73 14.32 7.89
N VAL A 61 -14.22 13.24 7.29
CA VAL A 61 -15.60 13.21 6.79
C VAL A 61 -16.59 13.09 7.94
N LYS A 62 -16.29 12.26 8.94
CA LYS A 62 -17.07 12.14 10.17
C LYS A 62 -17.22 13.48 10.88
N SER A 63 -16.12 14.23 11.08
CA SER A 63 -16.18 15.56 11.71
C SER A 63 -17.00 16.59 10.91
N ARG A 64 -17.00 16.50 9.57
CA ARG A 64 -17.90 17.29 8.72
C ARG A 64 -19.37 16.91 8.96
N LEU A 65 -19.68 15.61 8.96
CA LEU A 65 -21.05 15.09 9.15
C LEU A 65 -21.59 15.43 10.55
N GLU A 66 -20.73 15.39 11.57
CA GLU A 66 -21.02 15.80 12.94
C GLU A 66 -21.08 17.33 13.13
N GLN A 67 -20.86 18.11 12.06
CA GLN A 67 -20.85 19.57 12.09
C GLN A 67 -19.92 20.18 13.15
N ARG A 68 -18.75 19.55 13.37
CA ARG A 68 -17.77 20.06 14.33
C ARG A 68 -17.28 21.47 13.97
N PRO A 69 -16.79 22.24 14.97
CA PRO A 69 -16.24 23.58 14.73
C PRO A 69 -15.14 23.59 13.67
N GLU A 70 -15.08 24.65 12.86
CA GLU A 70 -14.11 24.74 11.75
C GLU A 70 -12.66 24.63 12.22
N SER A 71 -12.34 25.20 13.38
CA SER A 71 -11.00 25.11 13.99
C SER A 71 -10.55 23.67 14.24
N GLU A 72 -11.46 22.78 14.64
CA GLU A 72 -11.17 21.35 14.79
C GLU A 72 -11.08 20.65 13.43
N ARG A 73 -11.99 20.99 12.51
CA ARG A 73 -12.01 20.40 11.16
C ARG A 73 -10.75 20.73 10.36
N ASP A 74 -10.15 21.91 10.57
CA ASP A 74 -8.93 22.32 9.90
C ASP A 74 -7.73 21.44 10.26
N LEU A 75 -7.55 21.12 11.55
CA LEU A 75 -6.49 20.23 12.01
C LEU A 75 -6.64 18.82 11.40
N ILE A 76 -7.86 18.30 11.41
CA ILE A 76 -8.16 16.97 10.84
C ILE A 76 -7.95 16.97 9.30
N ARG A 77 -8.28 18.08 8.62
CA ARG A 77 -8.07 18.24 7.18
C ARG A 77 -6.58 18.25 6.82
N GLN A 78 -5.75 18.97 7.58
CA GLN A 78 -4.31 18.98 7.39
C GLN A 78 -3.71 17.58 7.57
N GLU A 79 -4.19 16.84 8.57
CA GLU A 79 -3.74 15.46 8.79
C GLU A 79 -4.07 14.56 7.61
N ALA A 80 -5.30 14.61 7.10
CA ALA A 80 -5.70 13.84 5.92
C ALA A 80 -4.83 14.17 4.69
N TYR A 81 -4.42 15.42 4.50
CA TYR A 81 -3.50 15.80 3.42
C TYR A 81 -2.09 15.25 3.63
N ARG A 82 -1.57 15.31 4.85
CA ARG A 82 -0.26 14.74 5.20
C ARG A 82 -0.23 13.23 4.95
N CYS A 83 -1.25 12.50 5.39
CA CYS A 83 -1.35 11.07 5.18
C CYS A 83 -1.50 10.71 3.68
N ASN A 84 -2.28 11.47 2.90
CA ASN A 84 -2.37 11.25 1.44
C ASN A 84 -1.01 11.42 0.75
N ALA A 85 -0.24 12.45 1.13
CA ALA A 85 1.09 12.68 0.58
C ALA A 85 2.05 11.52 0.90
N ARG A 86 2.03 11.02 2.15
CA ARG A 86 2.79 9.83 2.55
C ARG A 86 2.39 8.59 1.77
N ALA A 87 1.08 8.30 1.66
CA ALA A 87 0.58 7.17 0.88
C ALA A 87 1.04 7.24 -0.59
N ARG A 88 0.96 8.40 -1.23
CA ARG A 88 1.48 8.58 -2.61
C ARG A 88 2.98 8.32 -2.70
N SER A 89 3.76 8.81 -1.73
CA SER A 89 5.20 8.60 -1.71
C SER A 89 5.55 7.12 -1.55
N ALA A 90 4.90 6.43 -0.61
CA ALA A 90 5.11 5.00 -0.36
C ALA A 90 4.77 4.17 -1.61
N ILE A 91 3.64 4.43 -2.27
CA ILE A 91 3.27 3.76 -3.53
C ILE A 91 4.34 3.97 -4.62
N GLY A 92 4.84 5.20 -4.75
CA GLY A 92 5.93 5.50 -5.68
C GLY A 92 7.22 4.73 -5.37
N GLN A 93 7.58 4.62 -4.09
CA GLN A 93 8.74 3.83 -3.65
C GLN A 93 8.54 2.34 -3.94
N ALA A 94 7.33 1.80 -3.72
CA ALA A 94 7.01 0.42 -4.06
C ALA A 94 7.19 0.15 -5.55
N TYR A 95 6.70 1.05 -6.39
CA TYR A 95 6.89 0.95 -7.84
C TYR A 95 8.36 1.02 -8.25
N ILE A 96 9.14 1.98 -7.72
CA ILE A 96 10.57 2.11 -8.02
C ILE A 96 11.33 0.83 -7.66
N LEU A 97 11.02 0.22 -6.52
CA LEU A 97 11.75 -0.95 -6.02
C LEU A 97 11.36 -2.26 -6.73
N THR A 98 10.13 -2.35 -7.25
CA THR A 98 9.55 -3.60 -7.76
C THR A 98 9.42 -3.61 -9.27
N GLY A 99 9.22 -2.45 -9.89
CA GLY A 99 8.83 -2.31 -11.30
C GLY A 99 7.46 -2.89 -11.63
N ASP A 100 6.62 -3.18 -10.63
CA ASP A 100 5.34 -3.86 -10.82
C ASP A 100 4.20 -2.85 -11.04
N SER A 101 3.79 -2.69 -12.29
CA SER A 101 2.70 -1.78 -12.68
C SER A 101 1.33 -2.22 -12.17
N ASP A 102 1.10 -3.52 -12.02
CA ASP A 102 -0.20 -4.04 -11.56
C ASP A 102 -0.37 -3.79 -10.07
N LEU A 103 0.71 -3.99 -9.30
CA LEU A 103 0.74 -3.65 -7.87
C LEU A 103 0.59 -2.13 -7.66
N GLU A 104 1.30 -1.30 -8.43
CA GLU A 104 1.13 0.16 -8.39
C GLU A 104 -0.33 0.55 -8.66
N LYS A 105 -0.93 -0.01 -9.73
CA LYS A 105 -2.31 0.27 -10.10
C LYS A 105 -3.30 -0.15 -9.00
N ALA A 106 -3.07 -1.30 -8.36
CA ALA A 106 -3.89 -1.78 -7.26
C ALA A 106 -3.80 -0.87 -6.02
N LEU A 107 -2.59 -0.50 -5.60
CA LEU A 107 -2.36 0.41 -4.47
C LEU A 107 -2.92 1.82 -4.74
N SER A 108 -2.68 2.36 -5.94
CA SER A 108 -3.27 3.61 -6.41
C SER A 108 -4.80 3.54 -6.50
N GLY A 109 -5.35 2.37 -6.83
CA GLY A 109 -6.77 2.05 -6.76
C GLY A 109 -7.33 2.18 -5.35
N ALA A 110 -6.73 1.48 -4.38
CA ALA A 110 -7.12 1.55 -2.97
C ALA A 110 -7.06 3.00 -2.44
N ARG A 111 -6.01 3.75 -2.78
CA ARG A 111 -5.89 5.18 -2.44
C ARG A 111 -7.04 6.02 -3.00
N ARG A 112 -7.44 5.78 -4.26
CA ARG A 112 -8.59 6.47 -4.87
C ARG A 112 -9.90 6.11 -4.19
N THR A 113 -10.08 4.85 -3.80
CA THR A 113 -11.25 4.39 -3.05
C THR A 113 -11.36 5.10 -1.71
N ILE A 114 -10.25 5.29 -0.96
CA ILE A 114 -10.23 6.12 0.26
C ILE A 114 -10.73 7.54 -0.04
N GLY A 115 -10.33 8.11 -1.17
CA GLY A 115 -10.79 9.43 -1.61
C GLY A 115 -12.32 9.55 -1.74
N ARG A 116 -13.03 8.44 -1.98
CA ARG A 116 -14.51 8.43 -2.09
C ARG A 116 -15.20 8.76 -0.77
N PHE A 117 -14.53 8.62 0.38
CA PHE A 117 -15.09 9.05 1.68
C PHE A 117 -15.59 10.50 1.62
N ASN A 118 -14.89 11.38 0.90
CA ASN A 118 -15.27 12.79 0.80
C ASN A 118 -16.68 13.00 0.22
N GLY A 119 -17.19 12.05 -0.55
CA GLY A 119 -18.52 12.07 -1.15
C GLY A 119 -19.63 11.42 -0.31
N ALA A 120 -19.33 10.89 0.89
CA ALA A 120 -20.35 10.27 1.73
C ALA A 120 -21.39 11.32 2.19
N ALA A 121 -22.67 11.03 2.02
CA ALA A 121 -23.78 11.88 2.44
C ALA A 121 -24.06 11.78 3.94
N ASP A 122 -23.85 10.60 4.52
CA ASP A 122 -24.15 10.28 5.91
C ASP A 122 -23.15 9.26 6.50
N GLY A 123 -23.38 8.90 7.77
CA GLY A 123 -22.53 7.97 8.50
C GLY A 123 -22.63 6.52 8.02
N ASP A 124 -23.76 6.10 7.47
CA ASP A 124 -23.96 4.72 7.01
C ASP A 124 -23.25 4.50 5.68
N GLN A 125 -23.36 5.45 4.75
CA GLN A 125 -22.57 5.44 3.52
C GLN A 125 -21.07 5.50 3.82
N LEU A 126 -20.65 6.28 4.83
CA LEU A 126 -19.25 6.36 5.22
C LEU A 126 -18.72 5.01 5.74
N LYS A 127 -19.50 4.28 6.54
CA LYS A 127 -19.15 2.92 6.98
C LYS A 127 -19.08 1.92 5.82
N GLN A 128 -20.05 1.95 4.92
CA GLN A 128 -20.03 1.08 3.74
C GLN A 128 -18.77 1.29 2.89
N LEU A 129 -18.40 2.56 2.67
CA LEU A 129 -17.17 2.88 1.96
C LEU A 129 -15.93 2.41 2.74
N GLN A 130 -15.95 2.46 4.07
CA GLN A 130 -14.84 1.97 4.91
C GLN A 130 -14.63 0.47 4.71
N ASP A 131 -15.71 -0.32 4.65
CA ASP A 131 -15.64 -1.76 4.36
C ASP A 131 -15.08 -2.03 2.96
N GLU A 132 -15.52 -1.27 1.94
CA GLU A 132 -14.96 -1.35 0.57
C GLU A 132 -13.45 -1.04 0.55
N VAL A 133 -13.00 -0.06 1.33
CA VAL A 133 -11.58 0.25 1.47
C VAL A 133 -10.83 -0.91 2.12
N TYR A 134 -11.37 -1.52 3.18
CA TYR A 134 -10.71 -2.65 3.83
C TYR A 134 -10.53 -3.84 2.89
N GLU A 135 -11.55 -4.18 2.11
CA GLU A 135 -11.44 -5.25 1.11
C GLU A 135 -10.46 -4.88 -0.02
N GLY A 136 -10.47 -3.63 -0.48
CA GLY A 136 -9.49 -3.13 -1.45
C GLY A 136 -8.05 -3.18 -0.95
N LEU A 137 -7.82 -2.86 0.33
CA LEU A 137 -6.51 -2.98 0.96
C LEU A 137 -6.09 -4.45 1.05
N LYS A 138 -6.94 -5.34 1.55
CA LYS A 138 -6.64 -6.80 1.60
C LYS A 138 -6.23 -7.35 0.24
N ALA A 139 -6.93 -6.98 -0.83
CA ALA A 139 -6.58 -7.41 -2.19
C ALA A 139 -5.18 -6.93 -2.62
N ALA A 140 -4.81 -5.68 -2.30
CA ALA A 140 -3.48 -5.15 -2.57
C ALA A 140 -2.39 -5.85 -1.73
N LEU A 141 -2.70 -6.22 -0.48
CA LEU A 141 -1.80 -7.00 0.37
C LEU A 141 -1.56 -8.41 -0.16
N ASP A 142 -2.60 -9.07 -0.67
CA ASP A 142 -2.45 -10.39 -1.28
C ASP A 142 -1.62 -10.33 -2.57
N MET A 143 -1.66 -9.23 -3.31
CA MET A 143 -0.75 -9.01 -4.45
C MET A 143 0.69 -8.82 -3.96
N ALA A 144 0.92 -7.98 -2.95
CA ALA A 144 2.25 -7.79 -2.36
C ALA A 144 2.83 -9.11 -1.81
N ARG A 145 2.00 -9.91 -1.14
CA ARG A 145 2.35 -11.23 -0.61
C ARG A 145 2.75 -12.21 -1.72
N ARG A 146 1.96 -12.30 -2.80
CA ARG A 146 2.30 -13.13 -3.97
C ARG A 146 3.61 -12.68 -4.61
N HIS A 147 3.82 -11.37 -4.72
CA HIS A 147 5.06 -10.81 -5.24
C HIS A 147 6.29 -11.12 -4.36
N LEU A 148 6.11 -11.33 -3.04
CA LEU A 148 7.20 -11.79 -2.16
C LEU A 148 7.45 -13.31 -2.28
N ALA A 149 6.41 -14.10 -2.54
CA ALA A 149 6.49 -15.55 -2.66
C ALA A 149 7.02 -16.02 -4.03
N GLU A 150 6.75 -15.25 -5.09
CA GLU A 150 7.21 -15.54 -6.45
C GLU A 150 8.39 -14.62 -6.79
N PRO A 151 9.64 -15.10 -6.70
CA PRO A 151 10.74 -14.35 -7.28
C PRO A 151 10.51 -14.28 -8.78
N LYS A 152 10.04 -13.13 -9.28
CA LYS A 152 10.06 -12.82 -10.71
C LYS A 152 11.46 -13.16 -11.19
N ARG A 153 11.59 -14.21 -12.01
CA ARG A 153 12.79 -14.47 -12.80
C ARG A 153 13.07 -13.15 -13.49
N THR A 154 14.14 -12.48 -13.07
CA THR A 154 14.62 -11.27 -13.71
C THR A 154 14.71 -11.62 -15.18
N VAL A 155 13.80 -11.09 -16.00
CA VAL A 155 13.81 -11.34 -17.43
C VAL A 155 15.15 -10.81 -17.88
N GLY A 156 16.06 -11.74 -18.18
CA GLY A 156 17.29 -11.43 -18.87
C GLY A 156 16.86 -10.77 -20.16
N ARG A 157 16.99 -9.45 -20.23
CA ARG A 157 16.96 -8.71 -21.48
C ARG A 157 18.15 -9.25 -22.27
N SER A 158 17.89 -10.29 -23.05
CA SER A 158 18.74 -10.73 -24.14
C SER A 158 18.85 -9.54 -25.08
N PHE A 159 19.93 -8.78 -24.94
CA PHE A 159 20.38 -7.87 -25.99
C PHE A 159 20.97 -8.73 -27.12
N GLY A 160 20.09 -9.47 -27.80
CA GLY A 160 20.37 -10.15 -29.05
C GLY A 160 20.30 -9.18 -30.21
N GLY A 161 21.19 -8.19 -30.23
CA GLY A 161 21.40 -7.29 -31.36
C GLY A 161 22.49 -7.85 -32.27
N ARG A 162 22.12 -8.82 -33.11
CA ARG A 162 22.96 -9.39 -34.17
C ARG A 162 23.22 -8.28 -35.21
N VAL A 163 24.34 -7.58 -35.15
CA VAL A 163 24.80 -6.72 -36.25
C VAL A 163 25.46 -7.62 -37.28
N GLY A 164 24.72 -7.87 -38.36
CA GLY A 164 25.16 -8.65 -39.49
C GLY A 164 26.33 -7.98 -40.21
N THR A 165 27.35 -8.80 -40.47
CA THR A 165 28.30 -8.60 -41.56
C THR A 165 27.59 -8.79 -42.90
N SER A 166 27.95 -7.95 -43.89
CA SER A 166 27.66 -7.97 -45.35
C SER A 166 27.10 -6.60 -45.76
N ARG A 167 27.68 -5.80 -46.67
CA ARG A 167 28.65 -6.02 -47.76
C ARG A 167 29.63 -4.85 -47.83
#